data_AF-A0A8I0E3X8-F1
#
_entry.id   AF-A0A8I0E3X8-F1
#
_cell.length_a   1.000
_cell.length_b   1.000
_cell.length_c   1.000
_cell.angle_alpha   90.00
_cell.angle_beta   90.00
_cell.angle_gamma   90.00
#
_symmetry.space_group_name_H-M   'P 1'
#
loop_
_entity.id
_entity.type
_entity.pdbx_description
1 polymer ?
#
loop_
_entity_poly.entity_id
_entity_poly.type
_entity_poly.pdbx_seq_one_letter_code
_entity_poly.pdbx_strand_id
1 'polypeptide(L)'
;MKHFLSFADLSTQTAMALVRRGAAMKAENFRSEQLSGKTIALIFEKASTRTRVSFEVAVRHLGGSTIFLTPADSQLGRSEPLRDTARVLSRYVDG
;
A
#
# COMPACT_ATOMS: atom_id res chain seq x y z
N MET A 1 -11.41 -4.36 8.79
CA MET A 1 -10.04 -4.17 8.25
C MET A 1 -9.28 -3.22 9.17
N LYS A 2 -7.96 -3.36 9.30
CA LYS A 2 -7.11 -2.40 10.02
C LYS A 2 -6.41 -1.51 9.00
N HIS A 3 -6.47 -0.19 9.19
CA HIS A 3 -5.78 0.79 8.35
C HIS A 3 -4.55 1.35 9.08
N PHE A 4 -3.59 1.88 8.33
CA PHE A 4 -2.44 2.63 8.85
C PHE A 4 -2.52 4.05 8.28
N LEU A 5 -3.23 4.94 8.99
CA LEU A 5 -3.47 6.32 8.55
C LEU A 5 -2.57 7.30 9.30
N SER A 6 -2.40 7.09 10.61
CA SER A 6 -1.56 7.91 11.46
C SER A 6 -0.80 7.06 12.48
N PHE A 7 0.39 7.53 12.87
CA PHE A 7 1.12 6.98 14.01
C PHE A 7 0.34 7.13 15.32
N ALA A 8 -0.58 8.10 15.40
CA ALA A 8 -1.45 8.30 16.57
C ALA A 8 -2.44 7.15 16.76
N ASP A 9 -2.71 6.35 15.72
CA ASP A 9 -3.61 5.20 15.79
C ASP A 9 -2.93 3.97 16.41
N LEU A 10 -1.63 4.06 16.73
CA LEU A 10 -0.84 2.95 17.23
C LEU A 10 -0.45 3.12 18.70
N SER A 11 -0.57 2.05 19.47
CA SER A 11 0.11 1.96 20.75
C SER A 11 1.63 1.88 20.54
N THR A 12 2.40 2.41 21.50
CA THR A 12 3.87 2.33 21.48
C THR A 12 4.37 0.91 21.28
N GLN A 13 3.73 -0.08 21.92
CA GLN A 13 4.07 -1.49 21.77
C GLN A 13 3.89 -1.96 20.31
N THR A 14 2.78 -1.60 19.67
CA THR A 14 2.50 -1.97 18.27
C THR A 14 3.48 -1.31 17.32
N ALA A 15 3.76 -0.01 17.51
CA ALA A 15 4.72 0.73 16.69
C ALA A 15 6.11 0.09 16.77
N MET A 16 6.59 -0.23 17.98
CA MET A 16 7.88 -0.89 18.17
C MET A 16 7.92 -2.30 17.57
N ALA A 17 6.81 -3.05 17.64
CA ALA A 17 6.72 -4.36 17.00
C ALA A 17 6.82 -4.27 15.47
N LEU A 18 6.18 -3.27 14.84
CA LEU A 18 6.28 -3.04 13.40
C LEU A 18 7.71 -2.70 12.97
N VAL A 19 8.39 -1.81 13.70
CA VAL A 19 9.80 -1.44 13.42
C VAL A 19 10.71 -2.66 13.53
N ARG A 20 10.58 -3.45 14.60
CA ARG A 20 11.37 -4.68 14.78
C ARG A 20 11.09 -5.70 13.68
N ARG A 21 9.83 -5.85 13.27
CA ARG A 21 9.48 -6.75 12.16
C ARG A 21 10.10 -6.29 10.85
N GLY A 22 10.08 -4.99 10.55
CA GLY A 22 10.75 -4.43 9.37
C GLY A 22 12.25 -4.68 9.38
N ALA A 23 12.91 -4.50 10.53
CA ALA A 23 14.34 -4.78 10.69
C ALA A 23 14.67 -6.27 10.47
N ALA A 24 13.88 -7.19 11.04
CA ALA A 24 14.06 -8.62 10.86
C ALA A 24 13.86 -9.03 9.38
N MET A 25 12.79 -8.55 8.75
CA MET A 25 12.54 -8.81 7.32
C MET A 25 13.68 -8.33 6.43
N LYS A 26 14.29 -7.17 6.76
CA LYS A 26 15.47 -6.67 6.05
C LYS A 26 16.68 -7.58 6.25
N ALA A 27 16.97 -7.99 7.49
CA ALA A 27 18.13 -8.84 7.82
C ALA A 27 18.05 -10.21 7.15
N GLU A 28 16.85 -10.77 7.05
CA GLU A 28 16.59 -12.08 6.44
C GLU A 28 16.45 -12.03 4.92
N ASN A 29 16.51 -10.84 4.31
CA ASN A 29 16.09 -10.60 2.93
C ASN A 29 14.74 -11.28 2.62
N PHE A 30 13.78 -11.11 3.53
CA PHE A 30 12.54 -11.88 3.58
C PHE A 30 11.77 -11.82 2.26
N ARG A 31 11.32 -12.99 1.80
CA ARG A 31 10.43 -13.19 0.65
C ARG A 31 9.34 -14.17 1.07
N SER A 32 8.13 -13.99 0.55
CA SER A 32 7.01 -14.90 0.80
C SER A 32 5.97 -14.81 -0.30
N GLU A 33 4.94 -15.65 -0.20
CA GLU A 33 3.76 -15.65 -1.08
C GLU A 33 2.52 -15.16 -0.32
N GLN A 34 2.70 -14.37 0.75
CA GLN A 34 1.59 -13.91 1.60
C GLN A 34 0.60 -12.98 0.88
N LEU A 35 1.03 -12.35 -0.20
CA LEU A 35 0.22 -11.54 -1.10
C LEU A 35 -0.01 -12.22 -2.45
N SER A 36 0.21 -13.53 -2.56
CA SER A 36 -0.02 -14.26 -3.82
C SER A 36 -1.47 -14.12 -4.29
N GLY A 37 -1.63 -13.75 -5.56
CA GLY A 37 -2.94 -13.44 -6.16
C GLY A 37 -3.57 -12.12 -5.70
N LYS A 38 -2.92 -11.35 -4.82
CA LYS A 38 -3.43 -10.07 -4.32
C LYS A 38 -2.94 -8.90 -5.14
N THR A 39 -3.82 -7.93 -5.36
CA THR A 39 -3.48 -6.67 -6.03
C THR A 39 -3.62 -5.49 -5.08
N ILE A 40 -2.61 -4.63 -5.06
CA ILE A 40 -2.58 -3.40 -4.23
C ILE A 40 -2.63 -2.15 -5.12
N ALA A 41 -3.55 -1.23 -4.85
CA ALA A 41 -3.64 0.05 -5.54
C ALA A 41 -2.71 1.10 -4.91
N LEU A 42 -1.85 1.70 -5.72
CA LEU A 42 -0.96 2.79 -5.35
C LEU A 42 -1.49 4.10 -5.93
N ILE A 43 -2.27 4.84 -5.13
CA ILE A 43 -2.88 6.12 -5.53
C ILE A 43 -2.01 7.29 -5.07
N PHE A 44 -1.51 8.09 -6.02
CA PHE A 44 -0.57 9.19 -5.74
C PHE A 44 -1.07 10.50 -6.34
N GLU A 45 -1.62 11.39 -5.51
CA GLU A 45 -1.97 12.76 -5.93
C GLU A 45 -0.75 13.59 -6.32
N LYS A 46 0.38 13.34 -5.66
CA LYS A 46 1.68 13.95 -5.96
C LYS A 46 2.69 12.84 -6.18
N ALA A 47 3.47 12.95 -7.26
CA ALA A 47 4.48 11.97 -7.58
C ALA A 47 5.52 11.85 -6.45
N SER A 48 5.81 10.62 -6.03
CA SER A 48 6.91 10.32 -5.10
C SER A 48 7.56 8.99 -5.46
N THR A 49 8.71 9.07 -6.12
CA THR A 49 9.46 7.91 -6.63
C THR A 49 9.86 6.95 -5.52
N ARG A 50 10.40 7.48 -4.40
CA ARG A 50 10.88 6.65 -3.29
C ARG A 50 9.76 5.84 -2.66
N THR A 51 8.60 6.45 -2.45
CA THR A 51 7.43 5.76 -1.87
C THR A 51 6.88 4.73 -2.85
N ARG A 52 6.69 5.10 -4.12
CA ARG A 52 6.20 4.18 -5.16
C ARG A 52 7.08 2.93 -5.24
N VAL A 53 8.39 3.11 -5.46
CA VAL A 53 9.33 1.98 -5.59
C VAL A 53 9.33 1.11 -4.33
N SER A 54 9.28 1.71 -3.14
CA SER A 54 9.26 0.94 -1.88
C SER A 54 8.03 0.03 -1.78
N PHE A 55 6.84 0.53 -2.13
CA PHE A 55 5.62 -0.26 -2.11
C PHE A 55 5.59 -1.32 -3.21
N GLU A 56 5.93 -0.97 -4.45
CA GLU A 56 5.95 -1.94 -5.57
C GLU A 56 6.89 -3.12 -5.28
N VAL A 57 8.11 -2.83 -4.80
CA VAL A 57 9.09 -3.86 -4.47
C VAL A 57 8.64 -4.69 -3.27
N ALA A 58 8.08 -4.06 -2.22
CA ALA A 58 7.59 -4.79 -1.05
C ALA A 58 6.44 -5.74 -1.40
N VAL A 59 5.46 -5.29 -2.20
CA VAL A 59 4.34 -6.13 -2.63
C VAL A 59 4.82 -7.29 -3.50
N ARG A 60 5.73 -7.02 -4.45
CA ARG A 60 6.33 -8.06 -5.30
C ARG A 60 7.13 -9.09 -4.49
N HIS A 61 7.88 -8.65 -3.48
CA HIS A 61 8.62 -9.55 -2.58
C HIS A 61 7.74 -10.48 -1.75
N LEU A 62 6.46 -10.14 -1.60
CA LEU A 62 5.46 -10.94 -0.91
C LEU A 62 4.53 -11.69 -1.88
N GLY A 63 4.83 -11.72 -3.18
CA GLY A 63 4.10 -12.48 -4.20
C GLY A 63 2.90 -11.75 -4.82
N GLY A 64 2.69 -10.47 -4.50
CA GLY A 64 1.56 -9.69 -5.00
C GLY A 64 1.85 -8.84 -6.24
N SER A 65 0.81 -8.21 -6.76
CA SER A 65 0.85 -7.23 -7.85
C SER A 65 0.43 -5.84 -7.38
N THR A 66 0.84 -4.82 -8.13
CA THR A 66 0.44 -3.42 -7.87
C THR A 66 -0.17 -2.79 -9.11
N ILE A 67 -1.09 -1.85 -8.89
CA ILE A 67 -1.61 -0.94 -9.91
C ILE A 67 -1.28 0.48 -9.46
N PHE A 68 -0.65 1.26 -10.31
CA PHE A 68 -0.29 2.64 -10.01
C PHE A 68 -1.26 3.62 -10.66
N LEU A 69 -1.82 4.55 -9.88
CA LEU A 69 -2.80 5.52 -10.32
C LEU A 69 -2.35 6.94 -9.94
N THR A 70 -2.39 7.85 -10.90
CA THR A 70 -2.15 9.29 -10.71
C THR A 70 -3.36 10.11 -11.16
N PRO A 71 -3.52 11.36 -10.72
CA PRO A 71 -4.54 12.26 -11.24
C PRO A 71 -4.41 12.58 -12.74
N ALA A 72 -3.23 12.38 -13.33
CA ALA A 72 -3.04 12.54 -14.77
C ALA A 72 -3.62 11.35 -15.55
N ASP A 73 -3.53 10.15 -14.96
CA ASP A 73 -3.90 8.88 -15.59
C ASP A 73 -5.31 8.40 -15.19
N SER A 74 -6.01 9.14 -14.33
CA SER A 74 -7.31 8.73 -13.78
C SER A 74 -8.25 9.91 -13.57
N GLN A 75 -9.55 9.63 -13.40
CA GLN A 75 -10.55 10.64 -13.07
C GLN A 75 -10.52 11.07 -11.59
N LEU A 76 -9.54 10.57 -10.82
CA LEU A 76 -9.32 10.94 -9.42
C LEU A 76 -9.17 12.46 -9.29
N GLY A 77 -10.13 13.08 -8.62
CA GLY A 77 -10.09 14.51 -8.25
C GLY A 77 -10.62 15.50 -9.28
N ARG A 78 -11.07 15.06 -10.47
CA ARG A 78 -11.67 15.98 -11.47
C ARG A 78 -13.20 15.96 -11.48
N SER A 79 -13.80 14.78 -11.62
CA SER A 79 -15.24 14.65 -11.87
C SER A 79 -15.88 13.49 -11.11
N GLU A 80 -15.10 12.67 -10.42
CA GLU A 80 -15.58 11.58 -9.59
C GLU A 80 -15.33 11.89 -8.10
N PRO A 81 -16.36 11.79 -7.24
CA PRO A 81 -16.17 11.90 -5.80
C PRO A 81 -15.23 10.82 -5.27
N LEU A 82 -14.30 11.18 -4.38
CA LEU A 82 -13.35 10.22 -3.76
C LEU A 82 -14.04 8.97 -3.18
N ARG A 83 -15.23 9.14 -2.58
CA ARG A 83 -16.04 8.03 -2.04
C ARG A 83 -16.43 7.01 -3.11
N ASP A 84 -16.69 7.46 -4.34
CA ASP A 84 -17.18 6.61 -5.42
C ASP A 84 -16.00 5.89 -6.06
N THR A 85 -14.88 6.59 -6.25
CA THR A 85 -13.61 5.94 -6.63
C THR A 85 -13.17 4.89 -5.61
N ALA A 86 -13.25 5.18 -4.31
CA ALA A 86 -12.91 4.23 -3.25
C ALA A 86 -13.81 2.98 -3.27
N ARG A 87 -15.11 3.14 -3.53
CA ARG A 87 -16.07 2.03 -3.66
C ARG A 87 -15.81 1.15 -4.88
N VAL A 88 -15.36 1.75 -5.98
CA VAL A 88 -14.99 1.02 -7.19
C VAL A 88 -13.72 0.23 -6.92
N LEU A 89 -12.66 0.88 -6.44
CA LEU A 89 -11.37 0.24 -6.20
C LEU A 89 -11.48 -0.92 -5.19
N SER A 90 -12.24 -0.76 -4.11
CA SER A 90 -12.38 -1.80 -3.08
C SER A 90 -13.04 -3.10 -3.57
N ARG A 91 -13.63 -3.11 -4.77
CA ARG A 91 -14.18 -4.31 -5.42
C ARG A 91 -13.18 -5.04 -6.32
N TYR A 92 -12.08 -4.39 -6.68
CA TYR A 92 -11.08 -4.91 -7.62
C TYR A 92 -9.73 -5.20 -6.96
N VAL A 93 -9.36 -4.44 -5.92
CA VAL A 93 -8.07 -4.58 -5.23
C VAL A 93 -8.24 -5.05 -3.79
N ASP A 94 -7.20 -5.69 -3.26
CA ASP A 94 -7.15 -6.21 -1.89
C ASP A 94 -6.73 -5.15 -0.86
N GLY A 95 -6.10 -4.06 -1.31
CA GLY A 95 -5.58 -2.98 -0.46
C GLY A 95 -4.95 -1.83 -1.22
#